data_AF-A0A2S3WBP4-F1
#
_entry.id   AF-A0A2S3WBP4-F1
#
_cell.length_a   1.000
_cell.length_b   1.000
_cell.length_c   1.000
_cell.angle_alpha   90.00
_cell.angle_beta   90.00
_cell.angle_gamma   90.00
#
_symmetry.space_group_name_H-M   'P 1'
#
loop_
_entity.id
_entity.type
_entity.pdbx_description
1 polymer ?
#
loop_
_entity_poly.entity_id
_entity_poly.type
_entity_poly.pdbx_seq_one_letter_code
_entity_poly.pdbx_strand_id
1 'polypeptide(L)'
;MLNFFKKKKAKVASSSFDTRPAPVSVSVSNPLHALNKMTGAELAEEGLRQIAVAIKNNAIKIEPGRVYPDVYAHGDKPEGVARFTYVMFSPTVQNEVMARCTIIFDSVREGVTTWQVDWAVAQNYRNNNWGKTIAVKALTEFCNGMQGKLSGGFAIEAVVEEGNEASIKIADELIGNEEIIFNKDTGKNVHTFLRHFEL
;
A
#
# COMPACT_ATOMS: atom_id res chain seq x y z
N MET A 1 -24.64 -2.53 -74.92
CA MET A 1 -23.18 -2.35 -74.96
C MET A 1 -22.59 -2.94 -73.68
N LEU A 2 -21.45 -3.58 -73.60
CA LEU A 2 -20.67 -4.43 -74.51
C LEU A 2 -19.76 -5.24 -73.56
N ASN A 3 -19.64 -6.53 -73.88
CA ASN A 3 -18.85 -7.61 -73.30
C ASN A 3 -17.39 -7.35 -72.82
N PHE A 4 -16.99 -8.19 -71.85
CA PHE A 4 -15.72 -8.94 -71.70
C PHE A 4 -14.40 -8.22 -71.31
N PHE A 5 -13.70 -8.73 -70.28
CA PHE A 5 -12.57 -9.68 -70.44
C PHE A 5 -12.05 -10.26 -69.10
N LYS A 6 -11.83 -11.58 -69.07
CA LYS A 6 -11.00 -12.31 -68.09
C LYS A 6 -9.50 -12.12 -68.40
N LYS A 7 -8.63 -12.12 -67.37
CA LYS A 7 -7.23 -12.59 -67.50
C LYS A 7 -6.79 -13.45 -66.30
N LYS A 8 -5.91 -14.40 -66.63
CA LYS A 8 -5.44 -15.57 -65.86
C LYS A 8 -4.34 -15.24 -64.82
N LYS A 9 -4.23 -16.20 -63.88
CA LYS A 9 -3.19 -16.51 -62.87
C LYS A 9 -1.76 -16.05 -63.15
N ALA A 10 -1.06 -15.66 -62.08
CA ALA A 10 0.37 -15.91 -61.88
C ALA A 10 0.60 -16.56 -60.50
N LYS A 11 1.34 -17.66 -60.50
CA LYS A 11 1.82 -18.42 -59.34
C LYS A 11 3.21 -17.86 -59.03
N VAL A 12 3.44 -17.37 -57.81
CA VAL A 12 4.80 -17.01 -57.36
C VAL A 12 5.18 -17.90 -56.18
N ALA A 13 6.44 -18.33 -56.25
CA ALA A 13 7.08 -19.40 -55.53
C ALA A 13 7.36 -19.08 -54.05
N SER A 14 7.64 -20.16 -53.35
CA SER A 14 8.09 -20.29 -51.98
C SER A 14 9.46 -19.67 -51.69
N SER A 15 9.60 -19.33 -50.41
CA SER A 15 10.81 -19.31 -49.56
C SER A 15 11.86 -18.24 -49.76
N SER A 16 11.98 -17.37 -48.76
CA SER A 16 13.26 -17.08 -48.12
C SER A 16 13.05 -16.98 -46.60
N PHE A 17 14.01 -17.52 -45.86
CA PHE A 17 14.01 -17.73 -44.42
C PHE A 17 13.90 -16.40 -43.65
N ASP A 18 12.87 -16.27 -42.82
CA ASP A 18 12.81 -15.23 -41.80
C ASP A 18 13.53 -15.76 -40.55
N THR A 19 14.76 -15.29 -40.32
CA THR A 19 15.60 -15.67 -39.16
C THR A 19 15.33 -14.80 -37.93
N ARG A 20 14.20 -14.09 -37.86
CA ARG A 20 13.85 -13.33 -36.67
C ARG A 20 13.47 -14.28 -35.53
N PRO A 21 14.08 -14.15 -34.34
CA PRO A 21 13.62 -14.91 -33.18
C PRO A 21 12.15 -14.56 -32.92
N ALA A 22 11.33 -15.57 -32.65
CA ALA A 22 9.94 -15.39 -32.27
C ALA A 22 9.87 -14.37 -31.11
N PRO A 23 8.91 -13.43 -31.13
CA PRO A 23 8.74 -12.51 -30.01
C PRO A 23 8.48 -13.36 -28.77
N VAL A 24 9.39 -13.26 -27.80
CA VAL A 24 9.18 -13.83 -26.47
C VAL A 24 7.93 -13.15 -25.94
N SER A 25 6.84 -13.92 -25.85
CA SER A 25 5.63 -13.48 -25.17
C SER A 25 5.96 -13.37 -23.69
N VAL A 26 6.50 -12.22 -23.28
CA VAL A 26 6.54 -11.85 -21.88
C VAL A 26 5.07 -11.69 -21.49
N SER A 27 4.53 -12.69 -20.80
CA SER A 27 3.28 -12.54 -20.09
C SER A 27 3.51 -11.46 -19.05
N VAL A 28 3.20 -10.21 -19.41
CA VAL A 28 3.10 -9.12 -18.45
C VAL A 28 1.89 -9.48 -17.61
N SER A 29 2.12 -10.19 -16.50
CA SER A 29 1.10 -10.37 -15.48
C SER A 29 0.65 -8.98 -15.09
N ASN A 30 -0.64 -8.71 -15.31
CA ASN A 30 -1.25 -7.43 -15.00
C ASN A 30 -0.86 -7.05 -13.55
N PRO A 31 -0.25 -5.88 -13.28
CA PRO A 31 0.28 -5.55 -11.94
C PRO A 31 -0.77 -5.66 -10.84
N LEU A 32 -2.03 -5.35 -11.17
CA LEU A 32 -3.21 -5.53 -10.32
C LEU A 32 -3.43 -6.99 -9.90
N HIS A 33 -3.10 -7.96 -10.75
CA HIS A 33 -3.28 -9.38 -10.45
C HIS A 33 -2.21 -9.94 -9.49
N ALA A 34 -1.03 -9.29 -9.44
CA ALA A 34 0.03 -9.66 -8.50
C ALA A 34 -0.25 -9.16 -7.07
N LEU A 35 -0.88 -7.99 -6.92
CA LEU A 35 -1.28 -7.44 -5.62
C LEU A 35 -2.33 -8.31 -4.91
N ASN A 36 -3.27 -8.91 -5.67
CA ASN A 36 -4.33 -9.74 -5.12
C ASN A 36 -3.86 -11.07 -4.49
N LYS A 37 -2.57 -11.40 -4.56
CA LYS A 37 -2.00 -12.60 -3.94
C LYS A 37 -1.08 -12.29 -2.75
N MET A 38 -0.80 -11.02 -2.52
CA MET A 38 0.09 -10.61 -1.44
C MET A 38 -0.62 -10.69 -0.10
N THR A 39 0.10 -11.15 0.91
CA THR A 39 -0.27 -11.00 2.31
C THR A 39 -0.35 -9.52 2.70
N GLY A 40 -1.04 -9.21 3.79
CA GLY A 40 -1.06 -7.85 4.34
C GLY A 40 0.36 -7.29 4.61
N ALA A 41 1.29 -8.14 5.06
CA ALA A 41 2.68 -7.76 5.29
C ALA A 41 3.41 -7.39 3.99
N GLU A 42 3.25 -8.19 2.94
CA GLU A 42 3.85 -7.92 1.63
C GLU A 42 3.29 -6.63 0.99
N LEU A 43 1.98 -6.37 1.15
CA LEU A 43 1.37 -5.11 0.71
C LEU A 43 1.94 -3.90 1.46
N ALA A 44 2.13 -4.02 2.77
CA ALA A 44 2.73 -2.95 3.58
C ALA A 44 4.19 -2.67 3.15
N GLU A 45 4.98 -3.73 2.90
CA GLU A 45 6.35 -3.62 2.39
C GLU A 45 6.41 -3.00 0.99
N GLU A 46 5.51 -3.41 0.09
CA GLU A 46 5.43 -2.86 -1.25
C GLU A 46 5.08 -1.37 -1.22
N GLY A 47 4.14 -0.93 -0.40
CA GLY A 47 3.84 0.50 -0.31
C GLY A 47 4.96 1.32 0.36
N LEU A 48 5.77 0.73 1.26
CA LEU A 48 7.01 1.37 1.74
C LEU A 48 7.99 1.58 0.58
N ARG A 49 8.16 0.57 -0.29
CA ARG A 49 9.02 0.69 -1.48
C ARG A 49 8.50 1.77 -2.43
N GLN A 50 7.20 1.80 -2.68
CA GLN A 50 6.58 2.75 -3.61
C GLN A 50 6.67 4.20 -3.11
N ILE A 51 6.43 4.47 -1.82
CA ILE A 51 6.58 5.82 -1.27
C ILE A 51 8.04 6.28 -1.34
N ALA A 52 9.00 5.38 -1.08
CA ALA A 52 10.42 5.70 -1.18
C ALA A 52 10.83 6.08 -2.63
N VAL A 53 10.33 5.34 -3.63
CA VAL A 53 10.53 5.66 -5.05
C VAL A 53 9.90 7.01 -5.40
N ALA A 54 8.67 7.26 -4.95
CA ALA A 54 7.97 8.51 -5.22
C ALA A 54 8.70 9.74 -4.64
N ILE A 55 9.20 9.62 -3.40
CA ILE A 55 10.01 10.67 -2.75
C ILE A 55 11.31 10.89 -3.53
N LYS A 56 12.05 9.82 -3.84
CA LYS A 56 13.33 9.89 -4.56
C LYS A 56 13.18 10.57 -5.93
N ASN A 57 12.05 10.33 -6.60
CA ASN A 57 11.77 10.90 -7.92
C ASN A 57 11.11 12.30 -7.84
N ASN A 58 10.95 12.88 -6.64
CA ASN A 58 10.20 14.13 -6.43
C ASN A 58 8.77 14.08 -7.01
N ALA A 59 8.17 12.88 -7.07
CA ALA A 59 6.81 12.69 -7.60
C ALA A 59 5.73 13.08 -6.59
N ILE A 60 6.09 13.17 -5.32
CA ILE A 60 5.22 13.63 -4.24
C ILE A 60 5.94 14.65 -3.36
N LYS A 61 5.16 15.51 -2.72
CA LYS A 61 5.65 16.42 -1.68
C LYS A 61 5.39 15.80 -0.31
N ILE A 62 6.42 15.81 0.53
CA ILE A 62 6.32 15.46 1.94
C ILE A 62 6.58 16.69 2.80
N GLU A 63 5.96 16.75 3.97
CA GLU A 63 6.13 17.85 4.93
C GLU A 63 6.47 17.28 6.31
N PRO A 64 7.35 17.92 7.10
CA PRO A 64 7.62 17.47 8.45
C PRO A 64 6.35 17.49 9.31
N GLY A 65 6.24 16.53 10.21
CA GLY A 65 5.17 16.39 11.17
C GLY A 65 5.09 17.59 12.11
N ARG A 66 3.89 17.87 12.63
CA ARG A 66 3.64 19.01 13.53
C ARG A 66 4.01 18.68 14.97
N VAL A 67 3.87 17.42 15.36
CA VAL A 67 4.17 16.89 16.71
C VAL A 67 5.56 16.27 16.74
N TYR A 68 5.91 15.51 15.69
CA TYR A 68 7.17 14.80 15.53
C TYR A 68 7.90 15.28 14.27
N PRO A 69 8.86 16.21 14.39
CA PRO A 69 9.60 16.75 13.24
C PRO A 69 10.44 15.71 12.46
N ASP A 70 10.69 14.54 13.05
CA ASP A 70 11.41 13.43 12.43
C ASP A 70 10.49 12.46 11.64
N VAL A 71 9.18 12.71 11.65
CA VAL A 71 8.20 12.05 10.79
C VAL A 71 7.80 13.01 9.69
N TYR A 72 7.68 12.52 8.46
CA TYR A 72 7.25 13.31 7.32
C TYR A 72 5.93 12.76 6.80
N ALA A 73 4.97 13.65 6.51
CA ALA A 73 3.63 13.31 6.09
C ALA A 73 3.39 13.67 4.62
N HIS A 74 2.59 12.84 3.95
CA HIS A 74 1.98 13.09 2.66
C HIS A 74 0.50 12.73 2.72
N GLY A 75 -0.37 13.63 2.29
CA GLY A 75 -1.80 13.37 2.17
C GLY A 75 -2.22 13.36 0.71
N ASP A 76 -2.95 12.33 0.29
CA ASP A 76 -3.50 12.19 -1.06
C ASP A 76 -4.88 11.52 -1.08
N LYS A 77 -5.42 11.33 -2.30
CA LYS A 77 -6.74 10.73 -2.54
C LYS A 77 -6.72 9.74 -3.73
N PRO A 78 -5.98 8.63 -3.65
CA PRO A 78 -6.04 7.60 -4.70
C PRO A 78 -7.49 7.12 -4.86
N GLU A 79 -8.00 7.15 -6.09
CA GLU A 79 -9.38 6.74 -6.41
C GLU A 79 -10.46 7.44 -5.55
N GLY A 80 -10.16 8.64 -5.05
CA GLY A 80 -11.06 9.42 -4.19
C GLY A 80 -11.02 9.05 -2.70
N VAL A 81 -10.28 8.01 -2.31
CA VAL A 81 -10.16 7.56 -0.92
C VAL A 81 -9.06 8.35 -0.21
N ALA A 82 -9.41 9.05 0.87
CA ALA A 82 -8.43 9.82 1.63
C ALA A 82 -7.35 8.93 2.25
N ARG A 83 -6.09 9.28 2.05
CA ARG A 83 -4.96 8.55 2.57
C ARG A 83 -3.90 9.50 3.12
N PHE A 84 -3.38 9.16 4.29
CA PHE A 84 -2.26 9.85 4.92
C PHE A 84 -1.10 8.86 5.07
N THR A 85 0.03 9.16 4.47
CA THR A 85 1.25 8.35 4.57
C THR A 85 2.30 9.12 5.37
N TYR A 86 2.84 8.46 6.38
CA TYR A 86 3.87 8.96 7.27
C TYR A 86 5.15 8.14 7.06
N VAL A 87 6.29 8.80 6.97
CA VAL A 87 7.58 8.16 6.75
C VAL A 87 8.63 8.67 7.72
N MET A 88 9.59 7.81 8.06
CA MET A 88 10.82 8.18 8.74
C MET A 88 12.01 7.86 7.84
N PHE A 89 13.00 8.75 7.85
CA PHE A 89 14.25 8.56 7.13
C PHE A 89 15.31 7.92 8.02
N SER A 90 16.22 7.19 7.39
CA SER A 90 17.40 6.66 8.05
C SER A 90 18.23 7.79 8.67
N PRO A 91 18.71 7.62 9.92
CA PRO A 91 19.63 8.57 10.53
C PRO A 91 21.05 8.46 9.96
N THR A 92 21.37 7.38 9.23
CA THR A 92 22.73 7.07 8.76
C THR A 92 22.88 7.09 7.23
N VAL A 93 21.78 6.93 6.50
CA VAL A 93 21.78 6.92 5.02
C VAL A 93 20.90 8.03 4.50
N GLN A 94 21.52 8.97 3.80
CA GLN A 94 20.83 10.15 3.27
C GLN A 94 19.69 9.75 2.32
N ASN A 95 18.50 10.32 2.53
CA ASN A 95 17.30 10.12 1.72
C ASN A 95 16.78 8.67 1.63
N GLU A 96 17.19 7.77 2.54
CA GLU A 96 16.63 6.42 2.62
C GLU A 96 15.41 6.41 3.55
N VAL A 97 14.26 6.00 3.04
CA VAL A 97 13.06 5.79 3.87
C VAL A 97 13.22 4.47 4.60
N MET A 98 13.26 4.52 5.94
CA MET A 98 13.46 3.33 6.77
C MET A 98 12.14 2.72 7.27
N ALA A 99 11.11 3.53 7.45
CA ALA A 99 9.82 3.10 7.98
C ALA A 99 8.68 3.92 7.40
N ARG A 100 7.52 3.29 7.27
CA ARG A 100 6.29 3.88 6.75
C ARG A 100 5.10 3.44 7.60
N CYS A 101 4.15 4.34 7.82
CA CYS A 101 2.81 4.02 8.29
C CYS A 101 1.80 4.74 7.40
N THR A 102 0.70 4.08 7.05
CA THR A 102 -0.39 4.70 6.29
C THR A 102 -1.68 4.56 7.06
N ILE A 103 -2.48 5.62 7.05
CA ILE A 103 -3.84 5.68 7.58
C ILE A 103 -4.78 6.02 6.41
N ILE A 104 -5.68 5.10 6.07
CA ILE A 104 -6.56 5.16 4.90
C ILE A 104 -8.02 5.22 5.36
N PHE A 105 -8.80 6.09 4.76
CA PHE A 105 -10.24 6.11 4.99
C PHE A 105 -10.85 4.78 4.54
N ASP A 106 -11.62 4.13 5.40
CA ASP A 106 -12.34 2.90 5.07
C ASP A 106 -13.82 3.19 4.83
N SER A 107 -14.52 3.56 5.89
CA SER A 107 -15.98 3.63 5.90
C SER A 107 -16.50 4.61 6.94
N VAL A 108 -17.80 4.88 6.89
CA VAL A 108 -18.54 5.53 7.97
C VAL A 108 -19.60 4.55 8.44
N ARG A 109 -19.54 4.11 9.70
CA ARG A 109 -20.48 3.17 10.30
C ARG A 109 -21.15 3.86 11.49
N GLU A 110 -22.47 3.93 11.47
CA GLU A 110 -23.27 4.56 12.54
C GLU A 110 -22.83 5.99 12.88
N GLY A 111 -22.34 6.74 11.88
CA GLY A 111 -21.86 8.12 12.05
C GLY A 111 -20.41 8.24 12.52
N VAL A 112 -19.73 7.14 12.84
CA VAL A 112 -18.31 7.11 13.19
C VAL A 112 -17.48 6.82 11.94
N THR A 113 -16.46 7.64 11.68
CA THR A 113 -15.53 7.39 10.57
C THR A 113 -14.50 6.36 10.99
N THR A 114 -14.32 5.31 10.19
CA THR A 114 -13.30 4.27 10.40
C THR A 114 -12.15 4.45 9.42
N TRP A 115 -10.93 4.30 9.92
CA TRP A 115 -9.70 4.37 9.15
C TRP A 115 -8.88 3.09 9.34
N GLN A 116 -8.42 2.50 8.25
CA GLN A 116 -7.43 1.41 8.29
C GLN A 116 -6.05 1.97 8.55
N VAL A 117 -5.24 1.26 9.34
CA VAL A 117 -3.82 1.56 9.53
C VAL A 117 -2.95 0.36 9.18
N ASP A 118 -1.86 0.62 8.45
CA ASP A 118 -0.79 -0.33 8.19
C ASP A 118 0.59 0.30 8.42
N TRP A 119 1.62 -0.55 8.60
CA TRP A 119 3.01 -0.11 8.76
C TRP A 119 3.99 -1.12 8.18
N ALA A 120 5.15 -0.61 7.79
CA ALA A 120 6.28 -1.41 7.35
C ALA A 120 7.61 -0.76 7.72
N VAL A 121 8.62 -1.60 7.91
CA VAL A 121 10.01 -1.20 8.17
C VAL A 121 10.91 -1.91 7.18
N ALA A 122 11.79 -1.17 6.52
CA ALA A 122 12.78 -1.73 5.60
C ALA A 122 13.64 -2.78 6.32
N GLN A 123 13.95 -3.87 5.63
CA GLN A 123 14.48 -5.08 6.26
C GLN A 123 15.77 -4.85 7.07
N ASN A 124 16.66 -3.99 6.57
CA ASN A 124 17.91 -3.58 7.22
C ASN A 124 17.70 -2.77 8.51
N TYR A 125 16.50 -2.25 8.77
CA TYR A 125 16.16 -1.49 9.96
C TYR A 125 15.27 -2.28 10.95
N ARG A 126 14.86 -3.52 10.64
CA ARG A 126 14.00 -4.31 11.55
C ARG A 126 14.70 -4.65 12.87
N ASN A 127 13.94 -5.17 13.85
CA ASN A 127 14.41 -5.56 15.19
C ASN A 127 14.92 -4.41 16.08
N ASN A 128 14.55 -3.16 15.76
CA ASN A 128 14.94 -1.96 16.51
C ASN A 128 13.72 -1.12 16.92
N ASN A 129 12.55 -1.75 17.12
CA ASN A 129 11.27 -1.12 17.46
C ASN A 129 10.73 -0.07 16.48
N TRP A 130 11.34 0.14 15.31
CA TRP A 130 10.91 1.16 14.36
C TRP A 130 9.46 0.99 13.87
N GLY A 131 8.93 -0.24 13.82
CA GLY A 131 7.53 -0.48 13.43
C GLY A 131 6.55 0.13 14.43
N LYS A 132 6.77 -0.12 15.72
CA LYS A 132 6.02 0.54 16.80
C LYS A 132 6.22 2.05 16.78
N THR A 133 7.47 2.50 16.64
CA THR A 133 7.81 3.93 16.63
C THR A 133 7.06 4.68 15.54
N ILE A 134 7.11 4.21 14.28
CA ILE A 134 6.40 4.90 13.19
C ILE A 134 4.88 4.86 13.40
N ALA A 135 4.32 3.73 13.83
CA ALA A 135 2.87 3.59 13.99
C ALA A 135 2.33 4.52 15.10
N VAL A 136 3.00 4.58 16.25
CA VAL A 136 2.64 5.49 17.36
C VAL A 136 2.74 6.95 16.93
N LYS A 137 3.85 7.34 16.29
CA LYS A 137 4.06 8.73 15.87
C LYS A 137 3.06 9.14 14.78
N ALA A 138 2.81 8.26 13.80
CA ALA A 138 1.84 8.49 12.73
C ALA A 138 0.41 8.67 13.28
N LEU A 139 -0.03 7.78 14.19
CA LEU A 139 -1.35 7.91 14.81
C LEU A 139 -1.47 9.20 15.62
N THR A 140 -0.42 9.60 16.34
CA THR A 140 -0.41 10.87 17.08
C THR A 140 -0.52 12.08 16.14
N GLU A 141 0.25 12.11 15.04
CA GLU A 141 0.15 13.16 14.03
C GLU A 141 -1.24 13.20 13.38
N PHE A 142 -1.82 12.03 13.13
CA PHE A 142 -3.17 11.92 12.59
C PHE A 142 -4.20 12.49 13.55
N CYS A 143 -4.21 12.07 14.82
CA CYS A 143 -5.09 12.63 15.85
C CYS A 143 -4.97 14.15 15.93
N ASN A 144 -3.74 14.67 15.98
CA ASN A 144 -3.48 16.11 15.99
C ASN A 144 -4.00 16.81 14.72
N GLY A 145 -3.83 16.21 13.54
CA GLY A 145 -4.32 16.74 12.28
C GLY A 145 -5.84 16.70 12.11
N MET A 146 -6.52 15.84 12.87
CA MET A 146 -7.98 15.64 12.85
C MET A 146 -8.73 16.39 13.95
N GLN A 147 -8.03 17.02 14.90
CA GLN A 147 -8.66 17.87 15.91
C GLN A 147 -9.60 18.91 15.26
N GLY A 148 -10.84 18.96 15.75
CA GLY A 148 -11.90 19.83 15.23
C GLY A 148 -12.51 19.42 13.89
N LYS A 149 -11.98 18.39 13.21
CA LYS A 149 -12.54 17.86 11.94
C LYS A 149 -13.38 16.61 12.15
N LEU A 150 -13.03 15.79 13.13
CA LEU A 150 -13.72 14.56 13.50
C LEU A 150 -14.31 14.69 14.92
N SER A 151 -15.16 15.69 15.13
CA SER A 151 -15.73 16.03 16.45
C SER A 151 -16.67 14.97 17.02
N GLY A 152 -17.19 14.06 16.17
CA GLY A 152 -17.94 12.87 16.61
C GLY A 152 -17.06 11.68 16.97
N GLY A 153 -15.73 11.88 17.04
CA GLY A 153 -14.76 10.81 17.16
C GLY A 153 -14.53 10.05 15.85
N PHE A 154 -13.67 9.04 15.92
CA PHE A 154 -13.36 8.15 14.81
C PHE A 154 -12.83 6.82 15.34
N ALA A 155 -12.79 5.81 14.48
CA ALA A 155 -12.19 4.51 14.78
C ALA A 155 -10.93 4.28 13.95
N ILE A 156 -9.96 3.57 14.54
CA ILE A 156 -8.78 3.04 13.85
C ILE A 156 -8.88 1.53 13.89
N GLU A 157 -8.70 0.90 12.73
CA GLU A 157 -8.68 -0.54 12.55
C GLU A 157 -7.33 -1.00 12.01
N ALA A 158 -6.78 -2.08 12.55
CA ALA A 158 -5.67 -2.81 11.96
C ALA A 158 -6.05 -4.27 11.79
N VAL A 159 -5.68 -4.84 10.65
CA VAL A 159 -5.95 -6.24 10.30
C VAL A 159 -4.62 -6.93 10.03
N VAL A 160 -4.31 -7.97 10.80
CA VAL A 160 -3.03 -8.67 10.75
C VAL A 160 -3.26 -10.17 10.56
N GLU A 161 -2.64 -10.75 9.53
CA GLU A 161 -2.71 -12.19 9.30
C GLU A 161 -1.97 -12.98 10.40
N GLU A 162 -2.49 -14.17 10.70
CA GLU A 162 -1.80 -15.16 11.52
C GLU A 162 -0.38 -15.45 11.00
N GLY A 163 0.59 -15.51 11.92
CA GLY A 163 2.00 -15.70 11.60
C GLY A 163 2.82 -14.40 11.46
N ASN A 164 2.20 -13.24 11.71
CA ASN A 164 2.91 -11.95 11.81
C ASN A 164 2.90 -11.43 13.26
N GLU A 165 3.63 -12.12 14.14
CA GLU A 165 3.63 -11.88 15.58
C GLU A 165 4.16 -10.48 15.93
N ALA A 166 5.06 -9.93 15.11
CA ALA A 166 5.57 -8.57 15.30
C ALA A 166 4.45 -7.53 15.11
N SER A 167 3.67 -7.64 14.03
CA SER A 167 2.56 -6.71 13.80
C SER A 167 1.38 -6.95 14.76
N ILE A 168 1.08 -8.20 15.14
CA ILE A 168 0.05 -8.49 16.15
C ILE A 168 0.37 -7.76 17.46
N LYS A 169 1.62 -7.85 17.94
CA LYS A 169 2.06 -7.14 19.17
C LYS A 169 1.98 -5.62 19.03
N ILE A 170 2.38 -5.07 17.89
CA ILE A 170 2.28 -3.62 17.65
C ILE A 170 0.82 -3.18 17.64
N ALA A 171 -0.06 -3.93 16.98
CA ALA A 171 -1.49 -3.62 16.90
C ALA A 171 -2.16 -3.69 18.27
N ASP A 172 -1.86 -4.71 19.07
CA ASP A 172 -2.39 -4.86 20.44
C ASP A 172 -1.97 -3.68 21.34
N GLU A 173 -0.70 -3.28 21.29
CA GLU A 173 -0.21 -2.15 22.09
C GLU A 173 -0.72 -0.79 21.60
N LEU A 174 -0.93 -0.63 20.29
CA LEU A 174 -1.36 0.64 19.68
C LEU A 174 -2.88 0.86 19.78
N ILE A 175 -3.65 -0.20 19.50
CA ILE A 175 -5.10 -0.19 19.31
C ILE A 175 -5.78 -1.01 20.40
N GLY A 176 -5.30 -2.22 20.66
CA GLY A 176 -5.94 -3.18 21.58
C GLY A 176 -7.25 -3.74 21.01
N ASN A 177 -8.07 -4.32 21.89
CA ASN A 177 -9.35 -4.95 21.55
C ASN A 177 -9.23 -5.97 20.41
N GLU A 178 -8.34 -6.95 20.57
CA GLU A 178 -8.12 -8.02 19.60
C GLU A 178 -9.38 -8.90 19.44
N GLU A 179 -9.77 -9.13 18.18
CA GLU A 179 -10.69 -10.19 17.80
C GLU A 179 -10.02 -11.10 16.75
N ILE A 180 -10.18 -12.40 16.90
CA ILE A 180 -9.61 -13.39 15.97
C ILE A 180 -10.73 -13.96 15.11
N ILE A 181 -10.61 -13.77 13.79
CA ILE A 181 -11.60 -14.18 12.80
C ILE A 181 -10.98 -15.19 11.85
N PHE A 182 -11.64 -16.32 11.63
CA PHE A 182 -11.21 -17.30 10.64
C PHE A 182 -11.55 -16.82 9.21
N ASN A 183 -10.52 -16.61 8.39
CA ASN A 183 -10.69 -16.26 6.98
C ASN A 183 -10.79 -17.54 6.14
N LYS A 184 -11.98 -17.81 5.61
CA LYS A 184 -12.26 -19.01 4.80
C LYS A 184 -11.52 -19.03 3.47
N ASP A 185 -11.20 -17.87 2.91
CA ASP A 185 -10.56 -17.76 1.59
C ASP A 185 -9.07 -18.10 1.67
N THR A 186 -8.42 -17.75 2.79
CA THR A 186 -7.00 -18.04 3.03
C THR A 186 -6.77 -19.30 3.86
N GLY A 187 -7.81 -19.79 4.56
CA GLY A 187 -7.71 -20.92 5.50
C GLY A 187 -6.91 -20.59 6.76
N LYS A 188 -6.70 -19.31 7.05
CA LYS A 188 -5.91 -18.81 8.19
C LYS A 188 -6.76 -17.94 9.11
N ASN A 189 -6.31 -17.79 10.35
CA ASN A 189 -6.87 -16.76 11.22
C ASN A 189 -6.35 -15.37 10.82
N VAL A 190 -7.16 -14.37 11.14
CA VAL A 190 -6.83 -12.95 11.01
C VAL A 190 -7.16 -12.28 12.34
N HIS A 191 -6.21 -11.49 12.84
CA HIS A 191 -6.34 -10.71 14.05
C HIS A 191 -6.79 -9.30 13.64
N THR A 192 -7.98 -8.90 14.06
CA THR A 192 -8.47 -7.52 13.90
C THR A 192 -8.40 -6.78 15.22
N PHE A 193 -8.05 -5.50 15.15
CA PHE A 193 -7.94 -4.60 16.30
C PHE A 193 -8.72 -3.34 15.96
N LEU A 194 -9.65 -2.95 16.83
CA LEU A 194 -10.48 -1.77 16.62
C LEU A 194 -10.53 -0.92 17.89
N ARG A 195 -10.22 0.38 17.75
CA ARG A 195 -10.34 1.34 18.83
C ARG A 195 -11.02 2.62 18.38
N HIS A 196 -11.92 3.09 19.23
CA HIS A 196 -12.57 4.40 19.11
C HIS A 196 -11.74 5.47 19.80
N PHE A 197 -11.63 6.62 19.16
CA PHE A 197 -10.92 7.81 19.62
C PHE A 197 -11.90 8.97 19.70
N GLU A 198 -11.87 9.65 20.84
CA GLU A 198 -12.52 10.94 21.05
C GLU A 198 -11.44 12.02 20.94
N LEU A 199 -11.71 13.09 20.19
CA LEU A 199 -10.76 14.20 19.93
C LEU A 199 -11.20 15.50 20.57
#